data_AF-A0A760RNQ2-F1
#
_entry.id   AF-A0A760RNQ2-F1
#
_cell.length_a   1.000
_cell.length_b   1.000
_cell.length_c   1.000
_cell.angle_alpha   90.00
_cell.angle_beta   90.00
_cell.angle_gamma   90.00
#
_symmetry.space_group_name_H-M   'P 1'
#
loop_
_entity.id
_entity.type
_entity.pdbx_description
1 polymer ?
#
loop_
_entity_poly.entity_id
_entity_poly.type
_entity_poly.pdbx_seq_one_letter_code
_entity_poly.pdbx_strand_id
1 'polypeptide(L)'
;MMNKRQKKALANMVSAMALSAMAPVPANSLGYSDIAGLNDTGPSVIMRSLDESNVYMDISEATTHTIELTNRMRFHLKTMREEWEEKRIPIHIDKNDTRPRKYVFALLGAQIKNCKFYTEAVKIALNKPEAKKDELLRADIIAFGKAVAGLRFVAEEFLSFIEQTHPPKAVSSEPLGLSDSALKALIASEHKSLGLSAPVFEV
;
A
#
# COMPACT_ATOMS: atom_id res chain seq x y z
N MET A 1 -3.96 0.67 21.68
CA MET A 1 -5.33 0.56 22.24
C MET A 1 -6.21 1.57 21.50
N MET A 2 -7.39 1.17 20.97
CA MET A 2 -8.25 2.09 20.20
C MET A 2 -8.95 3.11 21.09
N ASN A 3 -9.03 4.36 20.63
CA ASN A 3 -9.77 5.42 21.33
C ASN A 3 -11.30 5.31 21.12
N LYS A 4 -12.08 6.07 21.89
CA LYS A 4 -13.56 6.01 21.86
C LYS A 4 -14.14 6.33 20.47
N ARG A 5 -13.54 7.27 19.74
CA ARG A 5 -13.96 7.67 18.39
C ARG A 5 -13.71 6.55 17.38
N GLN A 6 -12.54 5.90 17.44
CA GLN A 6 -12.17 4.76 16.61
C GLN A 6 -13.07 3.55 16.87
N LYS A 7 -13.41 3.26 18.14
CA LYS A 7 -14.36 2.18 18.46
C LYS A 7 -15.75 2.44 17.87
N LYS A 8 -16.25 3.68 17.96
CA LYS A 8 -17.53 4.07 17.35
C LYS A 8 -17.49 3.95 15.81
N ALA A 9 -16.42 4.44 15.18
CA ALA A 9 -16.26 4.34 13.73
C ALA A 9 -16.21 2.87 13.26
N LEU A 10 -15.51 2.00 13.99
CA LEU A 10 -15.44 0.57 13.70
C LEU A 10 -16.82 -0.08 13.80
N ALA A 11 -17.56 0.21 14.88
CA ALA A 11 -18.93 -0.28 15.04
C ALA A 11 -19.84 0.16 13.89
N ASN A 12 -19.74 1.43 13.46
CA ASN A 12 -20.51 1.93 12.33
C ASN A 12 -20.18 1.20 11.02
N MET A 13 -18.90 0.93 10.74
CA MET A 13 -18.51 0.16 9.55
C MET A 13 -19.04 -1.27 9.58
N VAL A 14 -18.95 -1.92 10.75
CA VAL A 14 -19.49 -3.27 10.94
C VAL A 14 -20.99 -3.29 10.72
N SER A 15 -21.73 -2.34 11.29
CA SER A 15 -23.16 -2.21 11.09
C SER A 15 -23.52 -1.93 9.63
N ALA A 16 -22.82 -1.00 8.97
CA ALA A 16 -23.06 -0.69 7.55
C ALA A 16 -22.88 -1.92 6.66
N MET A 17 -21.81 -2.69 6.86
CA MET A 17 -21.56 -3.91 6.06
C MET A 17 -22.57 -5.01 6.38
N ALA A 18 -22.80 -5.30 7.67
CA ALA A 18 -23.63 -6.44 8.06
C ALA A 18 -25.15 -6.20 7.93
N LEU A 19 -25.61 -4.96 8.04
CA LEU A 19 -27.04 -4.63 8.10
C LEU A 19 -27.54 -3.86 6.87
N SER A 20 -26.66 -3.16 6.17
CA SER A 20 -27.04 -2.27 5.06
C SER A 20 -26.36 -2.63 3.74
N ALA A 21 -25.53 -3.69 3.73
CA ALA A 21 -24.75 -4.08 2.56
C ALA A 21 -23.88 -2.94 1.98
N MET A 22 -23.39 -2.04 2.84
CA MET A 22 -22.55 -0.90 2.45
C MET A 22 -21.14 -1.01 3.03
N ALA A 23 -20.12 -0.65 2.25
CA ALA A 23 -18.73 -0.62 2.68
C ALA A 23 -18.13 0.80 2.71
N PRO A 24 -17.14 1.06 3.58
CA PRO A 24 -16.49 2.35 3.67
C PRO A 24 -15.43 2.54 2.58
N VAL A 25 -15.39 3.73 1.98
CA VAL A 25 -14.33 4.19 1.08
C VAL A 25 -13.86 5.58 1.54
N PRO A 26 -12.55 5.88 1.52
CA PRO A 26 -12.06 7.21 1.90
C PRO A 26 -12.66 8.30 0.99
N ALA A 27 -13.28 9.34 1.56
CA ALA A 27 -13.88 10.42 0.76
C ALA A 27 -12.87 11.12 -0.16
N ASN A 28 -11.60 11.20 0.25
CA ASN A 28 -10.52 11.78 -0.54
C ASN A 28 -10.02 10.88 -1.69
N SER A 29 -10.43 9.61 -1.73
CA SER A 29 -10.11 8.67 -2.81
C SER A 29 -11.16 8.63 -3.91
N LEU A 30 -12.32 9.25 -3.66
CA LEU A 30 -13.34 9.50 -4.66
C LEU A 30 -12.92 10.77 -5.39
N GLY A 31 -12.64 10.64 -6.69
CA GLY A 31 -12.41 11.80 -7.53
C GLY A 31 -13.66 12.68 -7.55
N TYR A 32 -13.52 13.97 -7.84
CA TYR A 32 -14.68 14.83 -8.04
C TYR A 32 -15.61 14.28 -9.14
N SER A 33 -15.12 13.47 -10.08
CA SER A 33 -15.91 12.76 -11.10
C SER A 33 -16.82 11.65 -10.55
N ASP A 34 -16.41 10.96 -9.48
CA ASP A 34 -17.21 9.88 -8.89
C ASP A 34 -18.29 10.46 -7.95
N ILE A 35 -18.04 11.64 -7.40
CA ILE A 35 -19.01 12.42 -6.62
C ILE A 35 -19.93 13.24 -7.56
N ALA A 36 -19.41 13.71 -8.71
CA ALA A 36 -20.14 14.49 -9.72
C ALA A 36 -20.84 13.62 -10.78
N GLY A 37 -20.78 12.29 -10.69
CA GLY A 37 -21.81 11.42 -11.30
C GLY A 37 -23.21 11.71 -10.76
N LEU A 38 -23.30 12.48 -9.67
CA LEU A 38 -24.54 13.02 -9.12
C LEU A 38 -24.91 14.42 -9.61
N ASN A 39 -24.06 15.20 -10.30
CA ASN A 39 -24.44 16.47 -10.97
C ASN A 39 -23.32 17.05 -11.88
N ASP A 40 -23.76 17.50 -13.05
CA ASP A 40 -23.08 17.98 -14.26
C ASP A 40 -22.16 19.23 -14.13
N THR A 41 -21.26 19.38 -15.12
CA THR A 41 -20.49 20.58 -15.57
C THR A 41 -19.29 21.16 -14.77
N GLY A 42 -18.08 21.11 -15.39
CA GLY A 42 -17.08 22.20 -15.35
C GLY A 42 -15.83 22.04 -14.45
N PRO A 43 -14.63 22.52 -14.87
CA PRO A 43 -13.34 22.08 -14.34
C PRO A 43 -12.82 22.93 -13.18
N SER A 44 -12.36 22.33 -12.08
CA SER A 44 -11.18 22.83 -11.35
C SER A 44 -10.58 21.79 -10.40
N VAL A 45 -9.26 21.66 -10.49
CA VAL A 45 -8.39 20.90 -9.59
C VAL A 45 -8.34 21.61 -8.24
N ILE A 46 -9.04 21.11 -7.23
CA ILE A 46 -8.68 21.31 -5.82
C ILE A 46 -9.00 20.03 -5.05
N MET A 47 -7.95 19.26 -4.72
CA MET A 47 -8.00 18.26 -3.65
C MET A 47 -8.34 18.96 -2.34
N ARG A 48 -9.63 19.13 -2.04
CA ARG A 48 -10.07 19.49 -0.70
C ARG A 48 -9.93 18.25 0.18
N SER A 49 -9.03 18.32 1.16
CA SER A 49 -8.97 17.34 2.24
C SER A 49 -10.28 17.43 3.03
N LEU A 50 -11.25 16.59 2.68
CA LEU A 50 -12.37 16.29 3.57
C LEU A 50 -11.77 15.50 4.75
N ASP A 51 -11.81 16.11 5.94
CA ASP A 51 -11.39 15.50 7.19
C ASP A 51 -11.97 14.09 7.33
N GLU A 52 -11.12 13.07 7.18
CA GLU A 52 -11.28 11.69 7.69
C GLU A 52 -12.68 11.05 7.60
N SER A 53 -13.51 11.44 6.63
CA SER A 53 -14.86 10.89 6.48
C SER A 53 -14.81 9.72 5.50
N ASN A 54 -15.30 8.56 5.94
CA ASN A 54 -15.60 7.47 5.02
C ASN A 54 -16.95 7.76 4.37
N VAL A 55 -17.02 7.62 3.06
CA VAL A 55 -18.29 7.49 2.33
C VAL A 55 -18.69 6.03 2.39
N TYR A 56 -19.98 5.78 2.55
CA TYR A 56 -20.54 4.44 2.48
C TYR A 56 -21.23 4.30 1.13
N MET A 57 -20.88 3.24 0.41
CA MET A 57 -21.48 2.84 -0.87
C MET A 57 -21.70 1.34 -0.87
N ASP A 58 -22.40 0.81 -1.86
CA ASP A 58 -22.67 -0.62 -1.95
C ASP A 58 -21.36 -1.42 -1.94
N ILE A 59 -21.37 -2.59 -1.28
CA ILE A 59 -20.13 -3.39 -1.10
C ILE A 59 -19.49 -3.75 -2.45
N SER A 60 -20.30 -4.03 -3.48
CA SER A 60 -19.82 -4.33 -4.83
C SER A 60 -19.14 -3.13 -5.50
N GLU A 61 -19.71 -1.93 -5.35
CA GLU A 61 -19.15 -0.67 -5.85
C GLU A 61 -17.85 -0.32 -5.13
N ALA A 62 -17.85 -0.38 -3.80
CA ALA A 62 -16.66 -0.15 -2.97
C ALA A 62 -15.54 -1.14 -3.30
N THR A 63 -15.89 -2.40 -3.58
CA THR A 63 -14.93 -3.43 -4.01
C THR A 63 -14.29 -3.04 -5.34
N THR A 64 -15.12 -2.66 -6.32
CA THR A 64 -14.65 -2.27 -7.66
C THR A 64 -13.74 -1.05 -7.58
N HIS A 65 -14.15 0.00 -6.86
CA HIS A 65 -13.35 1.20 -6.62
C HIS A 65 -12.00 0.88 -5.98
N THR A 66 -11.99 0.01 -4.94
CA THR A 66 -10.77 -0.40 -4.26
C THR A 66 -9.83 -1.17 -5.21
N ILE A 67 -10.36 -2.01 -6.09
CA ILE A 67 -9.59 -2.73 -7.11
C ILE A 67 -8.98 -1.74 -8.12
N GLU A 68 -9.76 -0.76 -8.60
CA GLU A 68 -9.25 0.26 -9.51
C GLU A 68 -8.13 1.08 -8.89
N LEU A 69 -8.30 1.51 -7.64
CA LEU A 69 -7.28 2.24 -6.90
C LEU A 69 -6.00 1.40 -6.74
N THR A 70 -6.15 0.10 -6.48
CA THR A 70 -5.04 -0.85 -6.44
C THR A 70 -4.32 -0.92 -7.78
N ASN A 71 -5.04 -1.01 -8.88
CA ASN A 71 -4.47 -1.08 -10.23
C ASN A 71 -3.73 0.22 -10.60
N ARG A 72 -4.29 1.38 -10.26
CA ARG A 72 -3.63 2.69 -10.45
C ARG A 72 -2.32 2.75 -9.66
N MET A 73 -2.33 2.31 -8.40
CA MET A 73 -1.11 2.26 -7.58
C MET A 73 -0.05 1.30 -8.14
N ARG A 74 -0.45 0.12 -8.63
CA ARG A 74 0.47 -0.82 -9.29
C ARG A 74 1.09 -0.23 -10.55
N PHE A 75 0.29 0.46 -11.35
CA PHE A 75 0.78 1.14 -12.54
C PHE A 75 1.84 2.19 -12.17
N HIS A 76 1.56 3.05 -11.17
CA HIS A 76 2.54 4.03 -10.69
C HIS A 76 3.81 3.38 -10.14
N LEU A 77 3.68 2.29 -9.39
CA LEU A 77 4.83 1.55 -8.87
C LEU A 77 5.69 0.99 -10.02
N LYS A 78 5.05 0.43 -11.06
CA LYS A 78 5.74 -0.07 -12.24
C LYS A 78 6.52 1.06 -12.95
N THR A 79 5.87 2.18 -13.23
CA THR A 79 6.54 3.34 -13.86
C THR A 79 7.72 3.85 -13.04
N MET A 80 7.56 3.90 -11.71
CA MET A 80 8.62 4.32 -10.81
C MET A 80 9.80 3.33 -10.80
N ARG A 81 9.52 2.02 -10.91
CA ARG A 81 10.57 0.99 -11.05
C ARG A 81 11.33 1.15 -12.37
N GLU A 82 10.62 1.32 -13.48
CA GLU A 82 11.21 1.54 -14.81
C GLU A 82 12.10 2.79 -14.83
N GLU A 83 11.63 3.89 -14.26
CA GLU A 83 12.41 5.13 -14.14
C GLU A 83 13.67 4.93 -13.28
N TRP A 84 13.56 4.17 -12.19
CA TRP A 84 14.71 3.84 -11.36
C TRP A 84 15.71 2.90 -12.06
N GLU A 85 15.25 1.94 -12.85
CA GLU A 85 16.11 1.04 -13.62
C GLU A 85 16.93 1.80 -14.67
N GLU A 86 16.33 2.80 -15.33
CA GLU A 86 17.00 3.66 -16.30
C GLU A 86 18.03 4.58 -15.65
N LYS A 87 17.62 5.28 -14.58
CA LYS A 87 18.45 6.32 -13.96
C LYS A 87 19.47 5.76 -12.98
N ARG A 88 19.14 4.66 -12.29
CA ARG A 88 19.89 4.05 -11.17
C ARG A 88 20.27 5.03 -10.06
N ILE A 89 19.51 6.12 -9.94
CA ILE A 89 19.68 7.10 -8.88
C ILE A 89 18.69 6.70 -7.77
N PRO A 90 19.13 6.62 -6.50
CA PRO A 90 18.22 6.44 -5.38
C PRO A 90 17.06 7.42 -5.49
N ILE A 91 15.85 6.96 -5.24
CA ILE A 91 14.68 7.83 -5.30
C ILE A 91 14.77 8.75 -4.09
N HIS A 92 15.48 9.86 -4.26
CA HIS A 92 15.73 10.83 -3.20
C HIS A 92 14.47 11.64 -2.95
N ILE A 93 13.72 11.21 -1.95
CA ILE A 93 12.54 11.92 -1.47
C ILE A 93 12.96 13.12 -0.58
N ASP A 94 14.24 13.26 -0.26
CA ASP A 94 14.70 14.19 0.78
C ASP A 94 15.32 15.53 0.33
N LYS A 95 15.73 15.73 -0.94
CA LYS A 95 16.71 16.81 -1.17
C LYS A 95 16.24 18.18 -1.68
N ASN A 96 15.07 18.38 -2.33
CA ASN A 96 14.81 19.69 -3.00
C ASN A 96 13.37 20.26 -3.04
N ASP A 97 12.36 19.69 -2.35
CA ASP A 97 10.99 20.23 -2.30
C ASP A 97 10.14 19.43 -1.29
N THR A 98 9.81 20.05 -0.17
CA THR A 98 9.19 19.42 1.00
C THR A 98 7.69 19.18 0.91
N ARG A 99 6.95 19.82 -0.01
CA ARG A 99 5.47 19.82 0.04
C ARG A 99 4.82 18.63 -0.67
N PRO A 100 5.18 18.26 -1.91
CA PRO A 100 4.56 17.11 -2.59
C PRO A 100 4.95 15.76 -1.97
N ARG A 101 6.09 15.71 -1.28
CA ARG A 101 6.76 14.47 -0.86
C ARG A 101 6.36 13.97 0.53
N LYS A 102 6.28 14.86 1.53
CA LYS A 102 5.64 14.53 2.83
C LYS A 102 4.19 14.09 2.62
N TYR A 103 3.53 14.67 1.62
CA TYR A 103 2.17 14.33 1.25
C TYR A 103 2.04 12.88 0.77
N VAL A 104 2.93 12.38 -0.09
CA VAL A 104 2.88 10.98 -0.57
C VAL A 104 3.07 9.96 0.54
N PHE A 105 4.08 10.11 1.40
CA PHE A 105 4.27 9.22 2.56
C PHE A 105 3.12 9.29 3.55
N ALA A 106 2.64 10.50 3.85
CA ALA A 106 1.49 10.68 4.73
C ALA A 106 0.23 10.02 4.14
N LEU A 107 0.03 10.14 2.82
CA LEU A 107 -1.10 9.57 2.10
C LEU A 107 -1.03 8.05 2.04
N LEU A 108 0.12 7.45 1.68
CA LEU A 108 0.33 6.01 1.71
C LEU A 108 0.22 5.45 3.13
N GLY A 109 0.79 6.13 4.12
CA GLY A 109 0.68 5.76 5.53
C GLY A 109 -0.76 5.84 6.05
N ALA A 110 -1.52 6.87 5.65
CA ALA A 110 -2.95 6.98 5.95
C ALA A 110 -3.74 5.87 5.26
N GLN A 111 -3.43 5.55 4.00
CA GLN A 111 -4.07 4.47 3.26
C GLN A 111 -3.85 3.11 3.94
N ILE A 112 -2.63 2.80 4.36
CA ILE A 112 -2.31 1.58 5.10
C ILE A 112 -3.09 1.52 6.41
N LYS A 113 -3.21 2.64 7.14
CA LYS A 113 -4.02 2.72 8.37
C LYS A 113 -5.50 2.45 8.08
N ASN A 114 -6.06 3.07 7.04
CA ASN A 114 -7.45 2.85 6.63
C ASN A 114 -7.70 1.39 6.25
N CYS A 115 -6.84 0.78 5.42
CA CYS A 115 -6.98 -0.61 5.03
C CYS A 115 -6.91 -1.57 6.23
N LYS A 116 -6.02 -1.31 7.20
CA LYS A 116 -5.98 -2.08 8.46
C LYS A 116 -7.31 -1.96 9.22
N PHE A 117 -7.86 -0.74 9.28
CA PHE A 117 -9.12 -0.48 9.95
C PHE A 117 -10.31 -1.17 9.27
N TYR A 118 -10.38 -1.12 7.94
CA TYR A 118 -11.40 -1.82 7.15
C TYR A 118 -11.28 -3.35 7.28
N THR A 119 -10.05 -3.88 7.30
CA THR A 119 -9.81 -5.32 7.49
C THR A 119 -10.36 -5.80 8.83
N GLU A 120 -10.19 -5.02 9.90
CA GLU A 120 -10.78 -5.34 11.21
C GLU A 120 -12.31 -5.26 11.17
N ALA A 121 -12.88 -4.26 10.50
CA ALA A 121 -14.32 -4.15 10.32
C ALA A 121 -14.89 -5.38 9.58
N VAL A 122 -14.23 -5.81 8.50
CA VAL A 122 -14.61 -6.99 7.71
C VAL A 122 -14.61 -8.26 8.57
N LYS A 123 -13.56 -8.49 9.35
CA LYS A 123 -13.47 -9.65 10.26
C LYS A 123 -14.62 -9.68 11.26
N ILE A 124 -14.99 -8.53 11.81
CA ILE A 124 -16.09 -8.45 12.78
C ILE A 124 -17.44 -8.61 12.09
N ALA A 125 -17.64 -7.98 10.92
CA ALA A 125 -18.88 -8.08 10.13
C ALA A 125 -19.17 -9.53 9.72
N LEU A 126 -18.16 -10.28 9.26
CA LEU A 126 -18.32 -11.71 8.90
C LEU A 126 -18.75 -12.61 10.07
N ASN A 127 -18.55 -12.16 11.32
CA ASN A 127 -18.97 -12.90 12.50
C ASN A 127 -20.40 -12.58 12.94
N LYS A 128 -21.04 -11.57 12.34
CA LYS A 128 -22.41 -11.16 12.66
C LYS A 128 -23.45 -12.16 12.14
N PRO A 129 -24.57 -12.37 12.86
CA PRO A 129 -25.61 -13.31 12.45
C PRO A 129 -26.16 -13.08 11.05
N GLU A 130 -26.25 -11.82 10.63
CA GLU A 130 -26.78 -11.40 9.33
C GLU A 130 -25.89 -11.92 8.20
N ALA A 131 -24.59 -11.64 8.27
CA ALA A 131 -23.59 -12.14 7.32
C ALA A 131 -23.37 -13.67 7.40
N LYS A 132 -23.81 -14.34 8.48
CA LYS A 132 -23.76 -15.81 8.57
C LYS A 132 -24.96 -16.49 7.93
N LYS A 133 -26.09 -15.80 7.85
CA LYS A 133 -27.35 -16.32 7.30
C LYS A 133 -27.50 -16.01 5.81
N ASP A 134 -26.90 -14.91 5.36
CA ASP A 134 -26.94 -14.47 3.97
C ASP A 134 -25.60 -14.78 3.27
N GLU A 135 -25.61 -15.83 2.43
CA GLU A 135 -24.42 -16.26 1.68
C GLU A 135 -23.93 -15.22 0.66
N LEU A 136 -24.86 -14.47 0.04
CA LEU A 136 -24.51 -13.46 -0.96
C LEU A 136 -23.83 -12.27 -0.28
N LEU A 137 -24.42 -11.75 0.79
CA LEU A 137 -23.82 -10.70 1.60
C LEU A 137 -22.45 -11.11 2.13
N ARG A 138 -22.31 -12.36 2.58
CA ARG A 138 -21.04 -12.90 3.05
C ARG A 138 -19.98 -12.91 1.94
N ALA A 139 -20.35 -13.34 0.73
CA ALA A 139 -19.46 -13.36 -0.42
C ALA A 139 -18.98 -11.95 -0.77
N ASP A 140 -19.88 -10.96 -0.76
CA ASP A 140 -19.57 -9.57 -1.03
C ASP A 140 -18.61 -8.98 0.01
N ILE A 141 -18.88 -9.19 1.31
CA ILE A 141 -17.98 -8.74 2.39
C ILE A 141 -16.58 -9.36 2.26
N ILE A 142 -16.48 -10.64 1.85
CA ILE A 142 -15.20 -11.30 1.59
C ILE A 142 -14.50 -10.69 0.38
N ALA A 143 -15.22 -10.42 -0.71
CA ALA A 143 -14.66 -9.81 -1.91
C ALA A 143 -14.07 -8.43 -1.60
N PHE A 144 -14.81 -7.61 -0.84
CA PHE A 144 -14.32 -6.32 -0.35
C PHE A 144 -13.07 -6.48 0.53
N GLY A 145 -13.08 -7.41 1.48
CA GLY A 145 -11.92 -7.69 2.33
C GLY A 145 -10.67 -8.07 1.52
N LYS A 146 -10.82 -8.86 0.45
CA LYS A 146 -9.72 -9.20 -0.46
C LYS A 146 -9.20 -7.99 -1.23
N ALA A 147 -10.10 -7.13 -1.73
CA ALA A 147 -9.73 -5.90 -2.43
C ALA A 147 -8.94 -4.95 -1.50
N VAL A 148 -9.41 -4.75 -0.28
CA VAL A 148 -8.73 -3.94 0.75
C VAL A 148 -7.34 -4.50 1.07
N ALA A 149 -7.19 -5.82 1.19
CA ALA A 149 -5.91 -6.46 1.42
C ALA A 149 -4.94 -6.24 0.25
N GLY A 150 -5.43 -6.34 -1.00
CA GLY A 150 -4.66 -6.06 -2.20
C GLY A 150 -4.16 -4.61 -2.25
N LEU A 151 -5.03 -3.66 -1.92
CA LEU A 151 -4.65 -2.24 -1.85
C LEU A 151 -3.58 -1.98 -0.80
N ARG A 152 -3.73 -2.56 0.39
CA ARG A 152 -2.74 -2.46 1.47
C ARG A 152 -1.39 -3.00 1.04
N PHE A 153 -1.39 -4.19 0.43
CA PHE A 153 -0.16 -4.84 -0.02
C PHE A 153 0.61 -3.96 -1.00
N VAL A 154 -0.07 -3.40 -2.01
CA VAL A 154 0.57 -2.52 -2.99
C VAL A 154 1.07 -1.22 -2.35
N ALA A 155 0.34 -0.66 -1.38
CA ALA A 155 0.80 0.52 -0.64
C ALA A 155 2.06 0.24 0.19
N GLU A 156 2.13 -0.90 0.87
CA GLU A 156 3.31 -1.34 1.61
C GLU A 156 4.49 -1.63 0.67
N GLU A 157 4.24 -2.24 -0.50
CA GLU A 157 5.24 -2.49 -1.53
C GLU A 157 5.82 -1.17 -2.08
N PHE A 158 4.98 -0.16 -2.29
CA PHE A 158 5.39 1.16 -2.76
C PHE A 158 6.41 1.81 -1.81
N LEU A 159 6.12 1.79 -0.51
CA LEU A 159 7.01 2.31 0.52
C LEU A 159 8.30 1.50 0.62
N SER A 160 8.18 0.17 0.62
CA SER A 160 9.31 -0.75 0.69
C SER A 160 10.26 -0.56 -0.49
N PHE A 161 9.74 -0.41 -1.71
CA PHE A 161 10.56 -0.19 -2.89
C PHE A 161 11.34 1.13 -2.80
N ILE A 162 10.69 2.22 -2.40
CA ILE A 162 11.36 3.51 -2.17
C ILE A 162 12.51 3.35 -1.19
N GLU A 163 12.27 2.70 -0.04
CA GLU A 163 13.30 2.45 0.97
C GLU A 163 14.48 1.63 0.43
N GLN A 164 14.19 0.63 -0.41
CA GLN A 164 15.20 -0.24 -1.04
C GLN A 164 16.02 0.46 -2.13
N THR A 165 15.56 1.60 -2.67
CA THR A 165 16.37 2.38 -3.62
C THR A 165 17.55 3.08 -2.94
N HIS A 166 17.57 3.16 -1.61
CA HIS A 166 18.65 3.75 -0.84
C HIS A 166 19.67 2.69 -0.38
N PRO A 167 20.95 3.07 -0.24
CA PRO A 167 21.93 2.21 0.42
C PRO A 167 21.45 1.79 1.82
N PRO A 168 21.78 0.56 2.28
CA PRO A 168 21.37 0.09 3.60
C PRO A 168 21.79 1.07 4.71
N LYS A 169 20.88 1.36 5.65
CA LYS A 169 21.14 2.28 6.78
C LYS A 169 22.26 1.80 7.70
N ALA A 170 22.51 0.49 7.73
CA ALA A 170 23.61 -0.13 8.43
C ALA A 170 24.27 -1.13 7.48
N VAL A 171 25.52 -0.87 7.14
CA VAL A 171 26.44 -1.88 6.62
C VAL A 171 27.38 -2.20 7.77
N SER A 172 27.63 -3.49 8.02
CA SER A 172 28.66 -3.86 8.98
C SER A 172 29.99 -3.31 8.48
N SER A 173 30.60 -2.41 9.25
CA SER A 173 31.98 -1.98 9.05
C SER A 173 32.96 -2.84 9.84
N GLU A 174 32.48 -3.92 10.48
CA GLU A 174 33.39 -4.88 11.08
C GLU A 174 34.20 -5.55 9.97
N PRO A 175 35.53 -5.42 10.00
CA PRO A 175 36.35 -6.20 9.09
C PRO A 175 36.04 -7.67 9.33
N LEU A 176 35.80 -8.42 8.25
CA LEU A 176 35.44 -9.85 8.27
C LEU A 176 36.44 -10.75 9.04
N GLY A 177 37.55 -10.20 9.56
CA GLY A 177 38.63 -10.93 10.20
C GLY A 177 39.35 -11.89 9.26
N LEU A 178 39.06 -11.80 7.96
CA LEU A 178 39.65 -12.65 6.93
C LEU A 178 40.95 -12.03 6.43
N SER A 179 42.01 -12.83 6.39
CA SER A 179 43.20 -12.50 5.61
C SER A 179 42.88 -12.39 4.12
N ASP A 180 43.62 -11.60 3.37
CA ASP A 180 43.43 -11.42 1.91
C ASP A 180 43.38 -12.74 1.14
N SER A 181 44.18 -13.73 1.53
CA SER A 181 44.17 -15.07 0.92
C SER A 181 42.85 -15.81 1.14
N ALA A 182 42.29 -15.72 2.35
CA ALA A 182 41.01 -16.31 2.72
C ALA A 182 39.84 -15.61 2.01
N LEU A 183 39.92 -14.28 1.85
CA LEU A 183 38.94 -13.52 1.08
C LEU A 183 38.96 -13.91 -0.41
N LYS A 184 40.14 -13.99 -1.04
CA LYS A 184 40.30 -14.42 -2.43
C LYS A 184 39.80 -15.85 -2.64
N ALA A 185 40.06 -16.75 -1.70
CA ALA A 185 39.56 -18.13 -1.73
C ALA A 185 38.03 -18.20 -1.62
N LEU A 186 37.43 -17.40 -0.73
CA LEU A 186 35.99 -17.29 -0.58
C LEU A 186 35.33 -16.81 -1.89
N ILE A 187 35.83 -15.71 -2.45
CA ILE A 187 35.34 -15.13 -3.72
C ILE A 187 35.45 -16.15 -4.86
N ALA A 188 36.57 -16.87 -4.97
CA ALA A 188 36.75 -17.90 -5.99
C ALA A 188 35.79 -19.09 -5.80
N SER A 189 35.51 -19.47 -4.55
CA SER A 189 34.56 -20.55 -4.23
C SER A 189 33.11 -20.17 -4.58
N GLU A 190 32.72 -18.92 -4.33
CA GLU A 190 31.41 -18.38 -4.72
C GLU A 190 31.26 -18.35 -6.25
N HIS A 191 32.25 -17.84 -6.99
CA HIS A 191 32.23 -17.86 -8.46
C HIS A 191 32.02 -19.26 -9.02
N LYS A 192 32.74 -20.25 -8.48
CA LYS A 192 32.57 -21.65 -8.86
C LYS A 192 31.17 -22.17 -8.57
N SER A 193 30.59 -21.80 -7.41
CA SER A 193 29.22 -22.19 -7.05
C SER A 193 28.16 -21.58 -7.98
N LEU A 194 28.43 -20.39 -8.51
CA LEU A 194 27.59 -19.67 -9.46
C LEU A 194 27.84 -20.08 -10.92
N GLY A 195 28.75 -21.02 -11.18
CA GLY A 195 29.12 -21.45 -12.54
C GLY A 195 29.93 -20.42 -13.32
N LEU A 196 30.50 -19.42 -12.63
CA LEU A 196 31.39 -18.41 -13.20
C LEU A 196 32.84 -18.88 -13.19
N SER A 197 33.65 -18.34 -14.10
CA SER A 197 35.09 -18.56 -14.09
C SER A 197 35.73 -17.93 -12.85
N ALA A 198 36.82 -18.56 -12.38
CA ALA A 198 37.57 -18.05 -11.24
C ALA A 198 38.07 -16.63 -11.55
N PRO A 199 37.91 -15.68 -10.61
CA PRO A 199 38.36 -14.31 -10.81
C PRO A 199 39.89 -14.24 -10.80
N VAL A 200 40.44 -13.37 -11.66
CA VAL A 200 41.87 -13.02 -11.64
C VAL A 200 42.05 -11.88 -10.66
N PHE A 201 42.86 -12.09 -9.63
CA PHE A 201 43.21 -11.05 -8.69
C PHE A 201 44.55 -10.44 -9.11
N GLU A 202 44.54 -9.25 -9.69
CA GLU A 202 45.76 -8.49 -9.95
C GLU A 202 46.47 -8.12 -8.63
N VAL A 203 47.80 -7.94 -8.70
CA VAL A 203 48.68 -7.64 -7.56
C VAL A 203 48.71 -6.14 -7.31
#